data_AF-A0A4V3I486-F1
#
_entry.id   AF-A0A4V3I486-F1
#
_cell.length_a   1.000
_cell.length_b   1.000
_cell.length_c   1.000
_cell.angle_alpha   90.00
_cell.angle_beta   90.00
_cell.angle_gamma   90.00
#
_symmetry.space_group_name_H-M   'P 1'
#
loop_
_entity.id
_entity.type
_entity.pdbx_description
1 polymer ?
#
loop_
_entity_poly.entity_id
_entity_poly.type
_entity_poly.pdbx_seq_one_letter_code
_entity_poly.pdbx_strand_id
1 'polypeptide(L)'
;MLATRGGPGGWVKEVPQLKGMLLSFLICAVMANTTSPAHDPVRIAPHTEFMELTDDLYPLGLHPMVPCPMPLFLDIIRINNIRDEMANGLLSQEIATSKGDEVLRRIETFDATTWQGFYENEDYNEIIGLMFQSAVVVYCISSLQSISALPSSRRLAVVRQVHSDRLYLLLAQSNQHPAIQKSILWPLIVAGVEAGVRVDKRALVAELFMGQSKDVGTPLPSHAKGVLRTFWDGSDANWDACFDKPYAFVT
;
A
#
# COMPACT_ATOMS: atom_id res chain seq x y z
N MET A 1 8.90 -4.13 24.95
CA MET A 1 10.06 -3.23 24.77
C MET A 1 9.65 -1.81 24.38
N LEU A 2 8.74 -1.59 23.42
CA LEU A 2 8.18 -0.25 23.13
C LEU A 2 7.26 0.28 24.26
N ALA A 3 6.30 -0.54 24.72
CA ALA A 3 5.40 -0.17 25.81
C ALA A 3 6.12 0.19 27.12
N THR A 4 7.26 -0.45 27.39
CA THR A 4 8.11 -0.20 28.57
C THR A 4 8.93 1.09 28.48
N ARG A 5 8.90 1.79 27.34
CA ARG A 5 9.64 3.04 27.06
C ARG A 5 8.71 4.19 26.66
N GLY A 6 7.46 4.15 27.12
CA GLY A 6 6.46 5.18 26.81
C GLY A 6 5.95 5.15 25.36
N GLY A 7 6.01 4.00 24.69
CA GLY A 7 5.57 3.85 23.31
C GLY A 7 6.62 4.35 22.30
N PRO A 8 6.25 4.43 21.01
CA PRO A 8 7.17 4.89 19.97
C PRO A 8 7.65 6.32 20.19
N GLY A 9 6.76 7.24 20.60
CA GLY A 9 7.13 8.63 20.89
C GLY A 9 8.14 8.77 22.05
N GLY A 10 7.99 7.97 23.11
CA GLY A 10 8.97 7.92 24.20
C GLY A 10 10.31 7.33 23.74
N TRP A 11 10.26 6.26 22.95
CA TRP A 11 11.46 5.61 22.43
C TRP A 11 12.29 6.50 21.51
N VAL A 12 11.66 7.30 20.65
CA VAL A 12 12.34 8.28 19.79
C VAL A 12 13.15 9.29 20.60
N LYS A 13 12.60 9.73 21.74
CA LYS A 13 13.27 10.69 22.62
C LYS A 13 14.43 10.06 23.39
N GLU A 14 14.25 8.81 23.83
CA GLU A 14 15.26 8.10 24.62
C GLU A 14 16.44 7.57 23.80
N VAL A 15 16.20 7.11 22.56
CA VAL A 15 17.23 6.49 21.72
C VAL A 15 17.20 7.03 20.28
N PRO A 16 17.59 8.30 20.05
CA PRO A 16 17.54 8.93 18.73
C PRO A 16 18.35 8.19 17.65
N GLN A 17 19.40 7.47 18.05
CA GLN A 17 20.27 6.72 17.13
C GLN A 17 19.55 5.57 16.42
N LEU A 18 18.38 5.16 16.92
CA LEU A 18 17.60 4.07 16.36
C LEU A 18 16.36 4.54 15.57
N LYS A 19 16.19 5.85 15.33
CA LYS A 19 15.07 6.39 14.53
C LYS A 19 14.85 5.64 13.20
N GLY A 20 15.93 5.26 12.51
CA GLY A 20 15.85 4.49 11.26
C GLY A 20 15.23 3.11 11.43
N MET A 21 15.49 2.41 12.54
CA MET A 21 14.87 1.13 12.85
C MET A 21 13.37 1.28 13.10
N LEU A 22 12.97 2.36 13.77
CA LEU A 22 11.56 2.67 13.99
C LEU A 22 10.85 3.04 12.68
N LEU A 23 11.51 3.79 11.78
CA LEU A 23 10.97 4.06 10.45
C LEU A 23 10.72 2.76 9.68
N SER A 24 11.68 1.82 9.67
CA SER A 24 11.49 0.53 9.00
C SER A 24 10.32 -0.26 9.59
N PHE A 25 10.16 -0.26 10.92
CA PHE A 25 9.04 -0.92 11.59
C PHE A 25 7.69 -0.26 11.27
N LEU A 26 7.66 1.07 11.22
CA LEU A 26 6.49 1.85 10.82
C LEU A 26 6.07 1.49 9.39
N ILE A 27 7.01 1.50 8.45
CA ILE A 27 6.75 1.11 7.05
C ILE A 27 6.19 -0.31 6.99
N CYS A 28 6.83 -1.27 7.64
CA CYS A 28 6.35 -2.66 7.67
C CYS A 28 4.91 -2.79 8.18
N ALA A 29 4.54 -2.07 9.24
CA ALA A 29 3.18 -2.12 9.78
C ALA A 29 2.15 -1.45 8.87
N VAL A 30 2.50 -0.31 8.24
CA VAL A 30 1.62 0.32 7.24
C VAL A 30 1.35 -0.64 6.10
N MET A 31 2.40 -1.26 5.54
CA MET A 31 2.26 -2.20 4.44
C MET A 31 1.48 -3.44 4.85
N ALA A 32 1.72 -3.99 6.06
CA ALA A 32 0.98 -5.13 6.59
C ALA A 32 -0.52 -4.86 6.72
N ASN A 33 -0.91 -3.63 7.07
CA ASN A 33 -2.32 -3.24 7.20
C ASN A 33 -3.01 -3.08 5.83
N THR A 34 -2.26 -2.87 4.75
CA THR A 34 -2.85 -2.89 3.39
C THR A 34 -3.28 -4.29 2.98
N THR A 35 -2.64 -5.30 3.54
CA THR A 35 -2.80 -6.73 3.24
C THR A 35 -3.29 -7.50 4.47
N SER A 36 -4.16 -6.88 5.27
CA SER A 36 -4.83 -7.50 6.41
C SER A 36 -6.35 -7.47 6.24
N PRO A 37 -7.09 -8.32 6.96
CA PRO A 37 -8.50 -8.07 7.24
C PRO A 37 -8.67 -6.69 7.89
N ALA A 38 -9.74 -5.97 7.54
CA ALA A 38 -10.00 -4.64 8.09
C ALA A 38 -10.18 -4.61 9.62
N HIS A 39 -10.61 -5.70 10.25
CA HIS A 39 -10.85 -5.79 11.69
C HIS A 39 -9.62 -6.21 12.52
N ASP A 40 -8.54 -6.64 11.86
CA ASP A 40 -7.32 -7.13 12.52
C ASP A 40 -6.04 -6.40 12.03
N PRO A 41 -5.96 -5.06 12.13
CA PRO A 41 -4.75 -4.34 11.75
C PRO A 41 -3.68 -4.42 12.85
N VAL A 42 -2.43 -4.35 12.42
CA VAL A 42 -1.27 -4.10 13.27
C VAL A 42 -1.37 -2.68 13.84
N ARG A 43 -1.43 -2.56 15.18
CA ARG A 43 -1.50 -1.28 15.89
C ARG A 43 -0.24 -1.05 16.71
N ILE A 44 0.54 -0.04 16.34
CA ILE A 44 1.78 0.34 17.04
C ILE A 44 1.55 1.53 17.97
N ALA A 45 0.69 2.47 17.56
CA ALA A 45 0.31 3.67 18.29
C ALA A 45 -1.12 4.10 17.87
N PRO A 46 -1.80 4.96 18.64
CA PRO A 46 -3.03 5.62 18.18
C PRO A 46 -2.82 6.38 16.86
N HIS A 47 -3.86 6.50 16.03
CA HIS A 47 -3.75 7.06 14.68
C HIS A 47 -3.09 8.44 14.63
N THR A 48 -3.48 9.37 15.51
CA THR A 48 -2.90 10.72 15.56
C THR A 48 -1.40 10.68 15.85
N GLU A 49 -0.98 9.93 16.88
CA GLU A 49 0.45 9.75 17.20
C GLU A 49 1.19 9.07 16.04
N PHE A 50 0.56 8.09 15.39
CA PHE A 50 1.16 7.38 14.28
C PHE A 50 1.40 8.27 13.05
N MET A 51 0.47 9.21 12.77
CA MET A 51 0.65 10.23 11.74
C MET A 51 1.80 11.19 12.08
N GLU A 52 1.85 11.69 13.31
CA GLU A 52 2.93 12.57 13.78
C GLU A 52 4.31 11.90 13.71
N LEU A 53 4.39 10.62 14.11
CA LEU A 53 5.61 9.81 13.98
C LEU A 53 6.00 9.62 12.52
N THR A 54 5.03 9.42 11.63
CA THR A 54 5.31 9.30 10.19
C THR A 54 5.86 10.62 9.66
N ASP A 55 5.29 11.76 10.04
CA ASP A 55 5.77 13.08 9.63
C ASP A 55 7.21 13.36 10.10
N ASP A 56 7.60 12.94 11.32
CA ASP A 56 8.98 13.10 11.83
C ASP A 56 9.95 12.10 11.19
N LEU A 57 9.54 10.85 11.00
CA LEU A 57 10.47 9.77 10.66
C LEU A 57 10.59 9.53 9.15
N TYR A 58 9.50 9.65 8.37
CA TYR A 58 9.53 9.35 6.94
C TYR A 58 10.57 10.17 6.17
N PRO A 59 10.79 11.47 6.44
CA PRO A 59 11.82 12.26 5.78
C PRO A 59 13.27 11.78 5.97
N LEU A 60 13.53 10.80 6.85
CA LEU A 60 14.86 10.19 7.01
C LEU A 60 15.32 9.41 5.77
N GLY A 61 14.44 9.09 4.83
CA GLY A 61 14.82 8.49 3.55
C GLY A 61 15.13 6.99 3.60
N LEU A 62 14.99 6.34 4.77
CA LEU A 62 15.27 4.91 4.94
C LEU A 62 14.04 4.07 4.57
N HIS A 63 13.79 3.95 3.27
CA HIS A 63 12.62 3.27 2.72
C HIS A 63 13.02 1.88 2.21
N PRO A 64 12.81 0.80 2.96
CA PRO A 64 13.19 -0.55 2.55
C PRO A 64 12.36 -0.99 1.34
N MET A 65 12.87 -0.70 0.13
CA MET A 65 12.29 -1.07 -1.15
C MET A 65 10.83 -0.60 -1.38
N VAL A 66 10.36 0.37 -0.59
CA VAL A 66 9.04 1.01 -0.74
C VAL A 66 9.24 2.50 -1.02
N PRO A 67 9.65 2.88 -2.25
CA PRO A 67 9.85 4.27 -2.64
C PRO A 67 8.50 4.97 -2.89
N CYS A 68 7.62 4.99 -1.88
CA CYS A 68 6.33 5.65 -1.96
C CYS A 68 6.51 7.16 -1.71
N PRO A 69 5.96 8.03 -2.57
CA PRO A 69 5.88 9.45 -2.26
C PRO A 69 5.17 9.68 -0.92
N MET A 70 5.75 10.49 -0.03
CA MET A 70 5.22 10.72 1.32
C MET A 70 3.73 11.10 1.35
N PRO A 71 3.21 11.99 0.47
CA PRO A 71 1.77 12.31 0.46
C PRO A 71 0.90 11.06 0.23
N LEU A 72 1.31 10.19 -0.68
CA LEU A 72 0.63 8.93 -0.97
C LEU A 72 0.75 7.94 0.20
N PHE A 73 1.91 7.88 0.84
CA PHE A 73 2.12 7.03 2.02
C PHE A 73 1.22 7.43 3.19
N LEU A 74 1.07 8.73 3.45
CA LEU A 74 0.12 9.25 4.45
C LEU A 74 -1.33 8.89 4.09
N ASP A 75 -1.69 8.93 2.80
CA ASP A 75 -3.01 8.51 2.37
C ASP A 75 -3.24 6.99 2.53
N ILE A 76 -2.22 6.14 2.36
CA ILE A 76 -2.31 4.70 2.72
C ILE A 76 -2.64 4.54 4.20
N ILE A 77 -2.00 5.29 5.10
CA ILE A 77 -2.28 5.25 6.55
C ILE A 77 -3.73 5.66 6.83
N ARG A 78 -4.24 6.70 6.16
CA ARG A 78 -5.63 7.14 6.30
C ARG A 78 -6.62 6.09 5.80
N ILE A 79 -6.34 5.42 4.68
CA ILE A 79 -7.18 4.32 4.17
C ILE A 79 -7.21 3.18 5.20
N ASN A 80 -6.06 2.77 5.73
CA ASN A 80 -5.97 1.74 6.77
C ASN A 80 -6.81 2.10 8.01
N ASN A 81 -6.77 3.37 8.44
CA ASN A 81 -7.56 3.84 9.58
C ASN A 81 -9.06 3.83 9.30
N ILE A 82 -9.51 4.25 8.11
CA ILE A 82 -10.93 4.19 7.73
C ILE A 82 -11.41 2.74 7.74
N ARG A 83 -10.61 1.81 7.20
CA ARG A 83 -10.91 0.37 7.21
C ARG A 83 -11.10 -0.15 8.62
N ASP A 84 -10.16 0.19 9.51
CA ASP A 84 -10.19 -0.21 10.92
C ASP A 84 -11.41 0.35 11.65
N GLU A 85 -11.63 1.66 11.57
CA GLU A 85 -12.73 2.34 12.27
C GLU A 85 -14.10 1.81 11.80
N MET A 86 -14.27 1.58 10.49
CA MET A 86 -15.52 1.03 9.95
C MET A 86 -15.75 -0.42 10.37
N ALA A 87 -14.72 -1.28 10.30
CA ALA A 87 -14.85 -2.69 10.69
C ALA A 87 -15.18 -2.86 12.18
N ASN A 88 -14.77 -1.90 13.02
CA ASN A 88 -15.05 -1.88 14.45
C ASN A 88 -16.30 -1.05 14.82
N GLY A 89 -17.07 -0.57 13.84
CA GLY A 89 -18.30 0.20 14.07
C GLY A 89 -18.08 1.59 14.68
N LEU A 90 -16.87 2.13 14.60
CA LEU A 90 -16.47 3.45 15.10
C LEU A 90 -16.78 4.58 14.11
N LEU A 91 -17.09 4.23 12.86
CA LEU A 91 -17.52 5.16 11.82
C LEU A 91 -18.90 4.80 11.28
N SER A 92 -19.71 5.82 11.00
CA SER A 92 -20.88 5.65 10.16
C SER A 92 -20.47 5.59 8.68
N GLN A 93 -21.30 4.92 7.87
CA GLN A 93 -21.06 4.80 6.44
C GLN A 93 -20.96 6.16 5.73
N GLU A 94 -21.77 7.15 6.13
CA GLU A 94 -21.76 8.50 5.57
C GLU A 94 -20.43 9.22 5.84
N ILE A 95 -19.92 9.15 7.08
CA ILE A 95 -18.65 9.77 7.45
C ILE A 95 -17.50 9.03 6.75
N ALA A 96 -17.53 7.70 6.69
CA ALA A 96 -16.52 6.91 6.00
C ALA A 96 -16.47 7.21 4.50
N THR A 97 -17.65 7.38 3.86
CA THR A 97 -17.73 7.78 2.45
C THR A 97 -17.10 9.15 2.24
N SER A 98 -17.43 10.12 3.10
CA SER A 98 -16.85 11.46 3.02
C SER A 98 -15.33 11.46 3.19
N LYS A 99 -14.82 10.74 4.21
CA LYS A 99 -13.37 10.57 4.42
C LYS A 99 -12.70 9.87 3.23
N GLY A 100 -13.32 8.82 2.69
CA GLY A 100 -12.83 8.07 1.54
C GLY A 100 -12.75 8.90 0.26
N ASP A 101 -13.78 9.70 -0.04
CA ASP A 101 -13.79 10.62 -1.18
C ASP A 101 -12.74 11.73 -1.04
N GLU A 102 -12.50 12.22 0.18
CA GLU A 102 -11.44 13.20 0.44
C GLU A 102 -10.04 12.59 0.20
N VAL A 103 -9.80 11.38 0.71
CA VAL A 103 -8.56 10.63 0.47
C VAL A 103 -8.35 10.41 -1.02
N LEU A 104 -9.36 9.91 -1.73
CA LEU A 104 -9.29 9.67 -3.16
C LEU A 104 -8.92 10.94 -3.94
N ARG A 105 -9.56 12.07 -3.60
CA ARG A 105 -9.25 13.36 -4.22
C ARG A 105 -7.79 13.77 -4.02
N ARG A 106 -7.24 13.62 -2.80
CA ARG A 106 -5.82 13.94 -2.53
C ARG A 106 -4.88 13.10 -3.40
N ILE A 107 -5.15 11.81 -3.49
CA ILE A 107 -4.36 10.88 -4.33
C ILE A 107 -4.44 11.27 -5.81
N GLU A 108 -5.63 11.60 -6.33
CA GLU A 108 -5.81 12.02 -7.73
C GLU A 108 -5.10 13.34 -8.04
N THR A 109 -5.01 14.25 -7.07
CA THR A 109 -4.30 15.54 -7.23
C THR A 109 -2.79 15.47 -7.05
N PHE A 110 -2.25 14.30 -6.65
CA PHE A 110 -0.80 14.12 -6.57
C PHE A 110 -0.15 14.28 -7.95
N ASP A 111 0.88 15.10 -8.02
CA ASP A 111 1.63 15.36 -9.24
C ASP A 111 3.02 14.70 -9.18
N ALA A 112 3.16 13.57 -9.88
CA ALA A 112 4.41 12.82 -9.96
C ALA A 112 5.55 13.61 -10.62
N THR A 113 5.25 14.61 -11.46
CA THR A 113 6.27 15.37 -12.19
C THR A 113 7.02 16.38 -11.30
N THR A 114 6.39 16.79 -10.20
CA THR A 114 6.99 17.72 -9.22
C THR A 114 7.65 17.00 -8.05
N TRP A 115 7.56 15.67 -8.02
CA TRP A 115 8.10 14.86 -6.95
C TRP A 115 9.59 14.60 -7.16
N GLN A 116 10.42 14.96 -6.17
CA GLN A 116 11.89 14.83 -6.24
C GLN A 116 12.38 13.37 -6.29
N GLY A 117 11.52 12.41 -5.95
CA GLY A 117 11.84 10.99 -6.10
C GLY A 117 12.87 10.45 -5.11
N PHE A 118 13.33 9.23 -5.38
CA PHE A 118 14.35 8.53 -4.58
C PHE A 118 15.55 8.07 -5.41
N TYR A 119 15.44 8.15 -6.74
CA TYR A 119 16.49 7.78 -7.67
C TYR A 119 17.14 9.04 -8.24
N GLU A 120 18.41 8.92 -8.67
CA GLU A 120 19.09 9.99 -9.41
C GLU A 120 18.48 10.18 -10.82
N ASN A 121 17.85 9.13 -11.35
CA ASN A 121 17.21 9.15 -12.66
C ASN A 121 15.75 9.63 -12.54
N GLU A 122 15.44 10.74 -13.20
CA GLU A 122 14.10 11.37 -13.17
C GLU A 122 13.01 10.50 -13.81
N ASP A 123 13.32 9.78 -14.90
CA ASP A 123 12.35 8.87 -15.54
C ASP A 123 11.94 7.74 -14.58
N TYR A 124 12.88 7.22 -13.78
CA TYR A 124 12.60 6.21 -12.76
C TYR A 124 11.69 6.77 -11.67
N ASN A 125 11.92 8.01 -11.24
CA ASN A 125 11.05 8.68 -10.27
C ASN A 125 9.65 8.91 -10.84
N GLU A 126 9.51 9.33 -12.09
CA GLU A 126 8.21 9.51 -12.71
C GLU A 126 7.44 8.18 -12.78
N ILE A 127 8.09 7.11 -13.25
CA ILE A 127 7.50 5.76 -13.32
C ILE A 127 7.03 5.30 -11.94
N ILE A 128 7.88 5.42 -10.91
CA ILE A 128 7.55 5.01 -9.55
C ILE A 128 6.42 5.86 -8.97
N GLY A 129 6.46 7.19 -9.15
CA GLY A 129 5.44 8.10 -8.64
C GLY A 129 4.06 7.78 -9.22
N LEU A 130 3.97 7.61 -10.54
CA LEU A 130 2.74 7.23 -11.24
C LEU A 130 2.26 5.81 -10.87
N MET A 131 3.20 4.90 -10.64
CA MET A 131 2.89 3.51 -10.27
C MET A 131 2.29 3.45 -8.86
N PHE A 132 2.91 4.12 -7.89
CA PHE A 132 2.39 4.22 -6.54
C PHE A 132 1.07 4.99 -6.51
N GLN A 133 0.93 6.10 -7.23
CA GLN A 133 -0.34 6.81 -7.32
C GLN A 133 -1.46 5.88 -7.80
N SER A 134 -1.21 5.14 -8.89
CA SER A 134 -2.20 4.22 -9.45
C SER A 134 -2.54 3.07 -8.51
N ALA A 135 -1.53 2.48 -7.86
CA ALA A 135 -1.73 1.45 -6.86
C ALA A 135 -2.54 1.97 -5.65
N VAL A 136 -2.26 3.18 -5.15
CA VAL A 136 -2.99 3.76 -4.02
C VAL A 136 -4.44 4.08 -4.39
N VAL A 137 -4.72 4.55 -5.62
CA VAL A 137 -6.12 4.72 -6.08
C VAL A 137 -6.87 3.38 -6.11
N VAL A 138 -6.27 2.35 -6.71
CA VAL A 138 -6.89 1.02 -6.78
C VAL A 138 -7.09 0.45 -5.38
N TYR A 139 -6.10 0.56 -4.50
CA TYR A 139 -6.21 0.15 -3.10
C TYR A 139 -7.34 0.91 -2.38
N CYS A 140 -7.37 2.24 -2.47
CA CYS A 140 -8.40 3.08 -1.85
C CYS A 140 -9.80 2.64 -2.26
N ILE A 141 -10.06 2.52 -3.57
CA ILE A 141 -11.38 2.17 -4.08
C ILE A 141 -11.75 0.73 -3.68
N SER A 142 -10.89 -0.25 -3.98
CA SER A 142 -11.20 -1.66 -3.77
C SER A 142 -11.35 -2.02 -2.29
N SER A 143 -10.46 -1.50 -1.43
CA SER A 143 -10.46 -1.83 0.01
C SER A 143 -11.50 -1.07 0.82
N LEU A 144 -11.94 0.11 0.38
CA LEU A 144 -13.05 0.82 1.03
C LEU A 144 -14.41 0.34 0.52
N GLN A 145 -14.51 -0.16 -0.71
CA GLN A 145 -15.73 -0.80 -1.20
C GLN A 145 -15.99 -2.14 -0.51
N SER A 146 -14.96 -2.93 -0.21
CA SER A 146 -15.12 -4.23 0.48
C SER A 146 -15.71 -4.11 1.89
N ILE A 147 -15.46 -3.00 2.58
CA ILE A 147 -16.07 -2.68 3.88
C ILE A 147 -17.23 -1.70 3.79
N SER A 148 -17.78 -1.46 2.59
CA SER A 148 -18.90 -0.54 2.34
C SER A 148 -18.66 0.93 2.72
N ALA A 149 -17.40 1.34 2.96
CA ALA A 149 -17.01 2.73 3.20
C ALA A 149 -17.07 3.59 1.94
N LEU A 150 -16.87 3.02 0.76
CA LEU A 150 -17.16 3.67 -0.52
C LEU A 150 -18.27 2.93 -1.27
N PRO A 151 -19.16 3.64 -1.98
CA PRO A 151 -20.22 3.00 -2.75
C PRO A 151 -19.68 2.34 -4.03
N SER A 152 -20.37 1.30 -4.49
CA SER A 152 -20.17 0.76 -5.84
C SER A 152 -20.84 1.68 -6.87
N SER A 153 -20.11 2.67 -7.39
CA SER A 153 -20.61 3.65 -8.38
C SER A 153 -19.88 3.55 -9.71
N ARG A 154 -20.57 3.92 -10.80
CA ARG A 154 -19.97 3.98 -12.15
C ARG A 154 -18.75 4.90 -12.20
N ARG A 155 -18.78 6.03 -11.48
CA ARG A 155 -17.65 6.97 -11.40
C ARG A 155 -16.41 6.26 -10.85
N LEU A 156 -16.53 5.63 -9.68
CA LEU A 156 -15.41 4.94 -9.03
C LEU A 156 -14.93 3.73 -9.85
N ALA A 157 -15.84 3.01 -10.51
CA ALA A 157 -15.46 1.93 -11.43
C ALA A 157 -14.59 2.43 -12.59
N VAL A 158 -14.93 3.58 -13.20
CA VAL A 158 -14.12 4.19 -14.27
C VAL A 158 -12.75 4.62 -13.75
N VAL A 159 -12.70 5.30 -12.59
CA VAL A 159 -11.43 5.73 -11.98
C VAL A 159 -10.54 4.52 -11.68
N ARG A 160 -11.09 3.47 -11.04
CA ARG A 160 -10.36 2.23 -10.77
C ARG A 160 -9.86 1.56 -12.05
N GLN A 161 -10.68 1.52 -13.10
CA GLN A 161 -10.30 0.95 -14.38
C GLN A 161 -9.11 1.71 -15.00
N VAL A 162 -9.16 3.04 -15.06
CA VAL A 162 -8.07 3.87 -15.62
C VAL A 162 -6.77 3.65 -14.85
N HIS A 163 -6.82 3.67 -13.51
CA HIS A 163 -5.63 3.49 -12.69
C HIS A 163 -5.11 2.04 -12.71
N SER A 164 -5.98 1.03 -12.76
CA SER A 164 -5.55 -0.36 -12.91
C SER A 164 -4.87 -0.61 -14.26
N ASP A 165 -5.41 -0.09 -15.36
CA ASP A 165 -4.78 -0.22 -16.67
C ASP A 165 -3.40 0.46 -16.70
N ARG A 166 -3.29 1.68 -16.13
CA ARG A 166 -2.01 2.37 -15.97
C ARG A 166 -1.03 1.58 -15.10
N LEU A 167 -1.50 1.02 -13.98
CA LEU A 167 -0.69 0.23 -13.06
C LEU A 167 -0.09 -1.00 -13.76
N TYR A 168 -0.89 -1.77 -14.52
CA TYR A 168 -0.38 -2.92 -15.26
C TYR A 168 0.63 -2.52 -16.34
N LEU A 169 0.43 -1.38 -17.02
CA LEU A 169 1.38 -0.88 -18.01
C LEU A 169 2.72 -0.51 -17.36
N LEU A 170 2.71 0.24 -16.26
CA LEU A 170 3.92 0.64 -15.54
C LEU A 170 4.65 -0.56 -14.93
N LEU A 171 3.91 -1.55 -14.41
CA LEU A 171 4.48 -2.80 -13.91
C LEU A 171 5.18 -3.58 -15.02
N ALA A 172 4.58 -3.67 -16.22
CA ALA A 172 5.22 -4.32 -17.36
C ALA A 172 6.48 -3.56 -17.84
N GLN A 173 6.43 -2.22 -17.85
CA GLN A 173 7.58 -1.37 -18.20
C GLN A 173 8.73 -1.52 -17.21
N SER A 174 8.43 -1.62 -15.91
CA SER A 174 9.47 -1.75 -14.88
C SER A 174 10.36 -2.98 -15.10
N ASN A 175 9.86 -4.04 -15.74
CA ASN A 175 10.63 -5.26 -16.08
C ASN A 175 11.84 -4.97 -16.99
N GLN A 176 11.85 -3.83 -17.68
CA GLN A 176 12.95 -3.38 -18.53
C GLN A 176 14.01 -2.58 -17.74
N HIS A 177 13.75 -2.29 -16.47
CA HIS A 177 14.56 -1.40 -15.63
C HIS A 177 14.98 -2.08 -14.32
N PRO A 178 16.12 -2.79 -14.29
CA PRO A 178 16.59 -3.51 -13.09
C PRO A 178 16.73 -2.62 -11.84
N ALA A 179 17.02 -1.33 -12.01
CA ALA A 179 17.23 -0.40 -10.90
C ALA A 179 15.97 -0.16 -10.04
N ILE A 180 14.78 -0.27 -10.64
CA ILE A 180 13.50 -0.05 -9.95
C ILE A 180 12.73 -1.35 -9.69
N GLN A 181 13.26 -2.50 -10.10
CA GLN A 181 12.60 -3.80 -9.94
C GLN A 181 12.25 -4.09 -8.48
N LYS A 182 13.16 -3.83 -7.55
CA LYS A 182 12.95 -4.10 -6.13
C LYS A 182 11.80 -3.28 -5.53
N SER A 183 11.40 -2.21 -6.20
CA SER A 183 10.44 -1.24 -5.69
C SER A 183 9.00 -1.48 -6.10
N ILE A 184 8.75 -2.51 -6.91
CA ILE A 184 7.41 -2.77 -7.46
C ILE A 184 6.58 -3.72 -6.59
N LEU A 185 7.13 -4.27 -5.49
CA LEU A 185 6.49 -5.37 -4.77
C LEU A 185 5.08 -5.01 -4.27
N TRP A 186 4.92 -3.87 -3.58
CA TRP A 186 3.59 -3.46 -3.12
C TRP A 186 2.63 -3.10 -4.26
N PRO A 187 3.01 -2.26 -5.26
CA PRO A 187 2.17 -2.05 -6.43
C PRO A 187 1.76 -3.36 -7.15
N LEU A 188 2.66 -4.34 -7.20
CA LEU A 188 2.40 -5.67 -7.77
C LEU A 188 1.40 -6.48 -6.94
N ILE A 189 1.43 -6.37 -5.61
CA ILE A 189 0.42 -6.97 -4.72
C ILE A 189 -0.95 -6.37 -5.02
N VAL A 190 -1.06 -5.04 -5.08
CA VAL A 190 -2.32 -4.34 -5.43
C VAL A 190 -2.84 -4.81 -6.79
N ALA A 191 -1.97 -4.86 -7.80
CA ALA A 191 -2.31 -5.37 -9.13
C ALA A 191 -2.72 -6.84 -9.11
N GLY A 192 -2.17 -7.64 -8.20
CA GLY A 192 -2.55 -9.03 -8.00
C GLY A 192 -3.95 -9.18 -7.42
N VAL A 193 -4.35 -8.35 -6.46
CA VAL A 193 -5.73 -8.34 -5.96
C VAL A 193 -6.70 -7.92 -7.06
N GLU A 194 -6.37 -6.87 -7.83
CA GLU A 194 -7.20 -6.43 -8.96
C GLU A 194 -7.33 -7.52 -10.05
N ALA A 195 -6.32 -8.38 -10.21
CA ALA A 195 -6.37 -9.54 -11.11
C ALA A 195 -7.37 -10.64 -10.67
N GLY A 196 -7.94 -10.53 -9.45
CA GLY A 196 -9.11 -11.30 -9.03
C GLY A 196 -10.30 -11.06 -9.96
N VAL A 197 -10.54 -9.79 -10.33
CA VAL A 197 -11.59 -9.37 -11.29
C VAL A 197 -11.04 -9.32 -12.73
N ARG A 198 -9.78 -8.94 -12.91
CA ARG A 198 -9.10 -8.83 -14.21
C ARG A 198 -8.34 -10.11 -14.55
N VAL A 199 -9.07 -11.18 -14.87
CA VAL A 199 -8.51 -12.53 -15.09
C VAL A 199 -7.41 -12.53 -16.18
N ASP A 200 -7.53 -11.67 -17.20
CA ASP A 200 -6.54 -11.51 -18.27
C ASP A 200 -5.16 -11.05 -17.77
N LYS A 201 -5.09 -10.47 -16.56
CA LYS A 201 -3.86 -9.94 -15.97
C LYS A 201 -3.14 -10.91 -15.03
N ARG A 202 -3.78 -12.02 -14.63
CA ARG A 202 -3.21 -13.00 -13.68
C ARG A 202 -1.86 -13.56 -14.17
N ALA A 203 -1.71 -13.79 -15.47
CA ALA A 203 -0.48 -14.30 -16.07
C ALA A 203 0.69 -13.32 -15.92
N LEU A 204 0.47 -12.04 -16.27
CA LEU A 204 1.46 -10.97 -16.12
C LEU A 204 1.89 -10.83 -14.65
N VAL A 205 0.95 -10.79 -13.72
CA VAL A 205 1.24 -10.69 -12.29
C VAL A 205 2.08 -11.89 -11.82
N ALA A 206 1.69 -13.10 -12.22
CA ALA A 206 2.38 -14.32 -11.83
C ALA A 206 3.82 -14.40 -12.38
N GLU A 207 4.08 -13.81 -13.55
CA GLU A 207 5.42 -13.68 -14.14
C GLU A 207 6.28 -12.67 -13.37
N LEU A 208 5.74 -11.47 -13.08
CA LEU A 208 6.46 -10.44 -12.33
C LEU A 208 6.85 -10.89 -10.92
N PHE A 209 6.00 -11.64 -10.22
CA PHE A 209 6.36 -12.23 -8.92
C PHE A 209 7.51 -13.22 -9.03
N MET A 210 7.60 -14.00 -10.12
CA MET A 210 8.73 -14.92 -10.34
C MET A 210 10.03 -14.16 -10.61
N GLY A 211 9.95 -13.03 -11.32
CA GLY A 211 11.08 -12.13 -11.49
C GLY A 211 11.58 -11.60 -10.15
N GLN A 212 10.67 -11.06 -9.33
CA GLN A 212 10.99 -10.52 -8.01
C GLN A 212 11.58 -11.54 -7.05
N SER A 213 11.06 -12.77 -7.00
CA SER A 213 11.63 -13.82 -6.14
C SER A 213 13.07 -14.18 -6.49
N LYS A 214 13.48 -14.03 -7.76
CA LYS A 214 14.86 -14.28 -8.19
C LYS A 214 15.80 -13.13 -7.82
N ASP A 215 15.31 -11.89 -7.88
CA ASP A 215 16.13 -10.69 -7.70
C ASP A 215 16.32 -10.29 -6.23
N VAL A 216 15.28 -10.40 -5.40
CA VAL A 216 15.31 -9.88 -4.02
C VAL A 216 15.91 -10.88 -3.03
N GLY A 217 16.04 -12.16 -3.40
CA GLY A 217 16.68 -13.17 -2.55
C GLY A 217 15.90 -13.52 -1.27
N THR A 218 14.61 -13.21 -1.23
CA THR A 218 13.69 -13.46 -0.10
C THR A 218 12.47 -14.26 -0.57
N PRO A 219 11.89 -15.14 0.28
CA PRO A 219 10.70 -15.91 -0.09
C PRO A 219 9.41 -15.06 -0.16
N LEU A 220 9.45 -13.79 0.24
CA LEU A 220 8.25 -12.95 0.36
C LEU A 220 7.43 -12.80 -0.94
N PRO A 221 8.02 -12.51 -2.12
CA PRO A 221 7.24 -12.42 -3.36
C PRO A 221 6.62 -13.77 -3.76
N SER A 222 7.32 -14.88 -3.51
CA SER A 222 6.77 -16.23 -3.71
C SER A 222 5.59 -16.51 -2.78
N HIS A 223 5.68 -16.06 -1.52
CA HIS A 223 4.59 -16.20 -0.56
C HIS A 223 3.37 -15.35 -0.96
N ALA A 224 3.58 -14.08 -1.33
CA ALA A 224 2.53 -13.20 -1.83
C ALA A 224 1.80 -13.78 -3.05
N LYS A 225 2.56 -14.34 -4.00
CA LYS A 225 2.01 -15.07 -5.15
C LYS A 225 1.15 -16.27 -4.73
N GLY A 226 1.57 -17.00 -3.69
CA GLY A 226 0.79 -18.12 -3.13
C GLY A 226 -0.56 -17.67 -2.59
N VAL A 227 -0.57 -16.60 -1.78
CA VAL A 227 -1.80 -16.00 -1.24
C VAL A 227 -2.74 -15.57 -2.37
N LEU A 228 -2.21 -14.83 -3.36
CA LEU A 228 -2.99 -14.36 -4.50
C LEU A 228 -3.57 -15.50 -5.35
N ARG A 229 -2.85 -16.60 -5.53
CA ARG A 229 -3.38 -17.77 -6.25
C ARG A 229 -4.58 -18.39 -5.53
N THR A 230 -4.47 -18.59 -4.23
CA THR A 230 -5.60 -19.08 -3.42
C THR A 230 -6.80 -18.15 -3.53
N PHE A 231 -6.57 -16.83 -3.47
CA PHE A 231 -7.62 -15.83 -3.67
C PHE A 231 -8.25 -15.91 -5.07
N TRP A 232 -7.44 -16.04 -6.12
CA TRP A 232 -7.90 -16.13 -7.51
C TRP A 232 -8.75 -17.37 -7.81
N ASP A 233 -8.52 -18.46 -7.08
CA ASP A 233 -9.29 -19.71 -7.16
C ASP A 233 -10.58 -19.64 -6.32
N GLY A 234 -10.71 -18.64 -5.46
CA GLY A 234 -11.90 -18.36 -4.65
C GLY A 234 -13.05 -17.74 -5.47
N SER A 235 -14.22 -17.65 -4.84
CA SER A 235 -15.43 -17.06 -5.43
C SER A 235 -15.63 -15.58 -5.10
N ASP A 236 -14.94 -15.08 -4.06
CA ASP A 236 -15.03 -13.69 -3.63
C ASP A 236 -13.81 -12.92 -4.13
N ALA A 237 -14.05 -11.88 -4.94
CA ALA A 237 -13.02 -11.02 -5.50
C ALA A 237 -12.87 -9.69 -4.72
N ASN A 238 -13.48 -9.56 -3.54
CA ASN A 238 -13.32 -8.41 -2.66
C ASN A 238 -11.93 -8.36 -2.02
N TRP A 239 -11.46 -7.15 -1.71
CA TRP A 239 -10.14 -6.94 -1.10
C TRP A 239 -9.95 -7.72 0.20
N ASP A 240 -10.92 -7.64 1.12
CA ASP A 240 -10.87 -8.31 2.42
C ASP A 240 -10.99 -9.84 2.35
N ALA A 241 -11.37 -10.41 1.20
CA ALA A 241 -11.35 -11.86 0.98
C ALA A 241 -9.95 -12.38 0.60
N CYS A 242 -9.03 -11.50 0.20
CA CYS A 242 -7.70 -11.89 -0.27
C CYS A 242 -6.72 -12.24 0.88
N PHE A 243 -6.87 -11.61 2.04
CA PHE A 243 -5.90 -11.71 3.13
C PHE A 243 -6.60 -12.17 4.41
N ASP A 244 -6.10 -13.25 5.02
CA ASP A 244 -6.62 -13.85 6.25
C ASP A 244 -5.97 -13.28 7.52
N LYS A 245 -4.84 -12.59 7.39
CA LYS A 245 -4.08 -11.95 8.46
C LYS A 245 -3.19 -10.84 7.87
N PRO A 246 -2.55 -9.99 8.70
CA PRO A 246 -1.60 -9.00 8.18
C PRO A 246 -0.35 -9.63 7.53
N TYR A 247 0.00 -9.19 6.33
CA TYR A 247 1.21 -9.60 5.62
C TYR A 247 2.07 -8.42 5.19
N ALA A 248 3.14 -8.10 5.93
CA ALA A 248 3.95 -6.91 5.60
C ALA A 248 4.44 -6.86 4.14
N PHE A 249 4.90 -7.99 3.59
CA PHE A 249 5.49 -8.07 2.24
C PHE A 249 6.43 -6.89 1.91
N VAL A 250 7.31 -6.54 2.86
CA VAL A 250 8.39 -5.55 2.72
C VAL A 250 9.72 -6.30 2.75
N THR A 251 10.66 -5.92 1.90
CA THR A 251 11.94 -6.60 1.69
C THR A 251 13.13 -5.69 2.00
#